data_AF-A0A521B0D8-F1
#
_entry.id   AF-A0A521B0D8-F1
#
_cell.length_a   1.000
_cell.length_b   1.000
_cell.length_c   1.000
_cell.angle_alpha   90.00
_cell.angle_beta   90.00
_cell.angle_gamma   90.00
#
_symmetry.space_group_name_H-M   'P 1'
#
loop_
_entity.id
_entity.type
_entity.pdbx_description
1 polymer ?
#
loop_
_entity_poly.entity_id
_entity_poly.type
_entity_poly.pdbx_seq_one_letter_code
_entity_poly.pdbx_strand_id
1 'polypeptide(L)'
;MISIRLFLIFISSVLVAMGIGIILGGAGGQAWIDQQEQNLVEHLEARMEQITLEKEQLKQALHKKETVLQNLKGQNQSLIQEVVQGELTGRQVLLLGKAEADSLKRMIQWAGGTVVQRETLPASAEHFDAIVLLFHPNEQHSRWKAFIQDIQSTYSGPLILPESQKLRPVFEPLERRSYFFSGKAMKEPLKMVELIHFIQNAINHYGNEAAS
;
A
#
# COMPACT_ATOMS: atom_id res chain seq x y z
N MET A 1 81.50 -4.23 -43.98
CA MET A 1 80.86 -5.20 -44.89
C MET A 1 79.80 -5.95 -44.08
N ILE A 2 78.52 -5.66 -44.30
CA ILE A 2 77.44 -6.44 -43.67
C ILE A 2 77.62 -7.90 -44.12
N SER A 3 77.78 -8.80 -43.15
CA SER A 3 78.04 -10.21 -43.41
C SER A 3 76.83 -10.80 -44.14
N ILE A 4 77.07 -11.57 -45.20
CA ILE A 4 76.02 -12.17 -46.06
C ILE A 4 74.95 -12.93 -45.23
N ARG A 5 75.34 -13.46 -44.06
CA ARG A 5 74.46 -14.14 -43.09
C ARG A 5 73.38 -13.21 -42.52
N LEU A 6 73.73 -11.96 -42.19
CA LEU A 6 72.78 -10.98 -41.65
C LEU A 6 71.73 -10.58 -42.70
N PHE A 7 72.15 -10.46 -43.96
CA PHE A 7 71.26 -10.14 -45.07
C PHE A 7 70.25 -11.27 -45.37
N LEU A 8 70.71 -12.53 -45.32
CA LEU A 8 69.85 -13.71 -45.45
C LEU A 8 68.81 -13.81 -44.33
N ILE A 9 69.22 -13.56 -43.08
CA ILE A 9 68.29 -13.55 -41.94
C ILE A 9 67.23 -12.45 -42.12
N PHE A 10 67.64 -11.25 -42.53
CA PHE A 10 66.71 -10.13 -42.73
C PHE A 10 65.68 -10.43 -43.83
N ILE A 11 66.11 -10.94 -44.98
CA ILE A 11 65.23 -11.34 -46.08
C ILE A 11 64.27 -12.45 -45.65
N SER A 12 64.75 -13.45 -44.91
CA SER A 12 63.89 -14.52 -44.42
C SER A 12 62.82 -14.00 -43.46
N SER A 13 63.16 -13.08 -42.55
CA SER A 13 62.20 -12.46 -41.64
C SER A 13 61.15 -11.63 -42.38
N VAL A 14 61.55 -10.86 -43.38
CA VAL A 14 60.63 -10.06 -44.20
C VAL A 14 59.66 -10.97 -44.97
N LEU A 15 60.17 -12.05 -45.57
CA LEU A 15 59.34 -13.01 -46.29
C LEU A 15 58.35 -13.75 -45.36
N VAL A 16 58.77 -14.12 -44.16
CA VAL A 16 57.90 -14.77 -43.17
C VAL A 16 56.83 -13.80 -42.68
N ALA A 17 57.20 -12.56 -42.33
CA ALA A 17 56.24 -11.54 -41.90
C ALA A 17 55.22 -11.22 -43.01
N MET A 18 55.68 -11.14 -44.27
CA MET A 18 54.82 -10.91 -45.43
C MET A 18 53.92 -12.13 -45.72
N GLY A 19 54.44 -13.35 -45.60
CA GLY A 19 53.66 -14.57 -45.75
C GLY A 19 52.55 -14.71 -44.70
N ILE A 20 52.87 -14.44 -43.43
CA ILE A 20 51.88 -14.41 -42.34
C ILE A 20 50.84 -13.30 -42.58
N GLY A 21 51.28 -12.13 -43.03
CA GLY A 21 50.40 -11.02 -43.38
C GLY A 21 49.44 -11.35 -44.53
N ILE A 22 49.87 -12.11 -45.53
CA ILE A 22 49.02 -12.57 -46.64
C ILE A 22 48.05 -13.67 -46.19
N ILE A 23 48.46 -14.56 -45.29
CA ILE A 23 47.57 -15.61 -44.79
C ILE A 23 46.46 -15.01 -43.91
N LEU A 24 46.81 -14.07 -43.03
CA LEU A 24 45.86 -13.37 -42.16
C LEU A 24 45.03 -12.31 -42.88
N GLY A 25 45.61 -11.60 -43.86
CA GLY A 25 44.93 -10.54 -44.62
C GLY A 25 44.26 -11.02 -45.92
N GLY A 26 44.61 -12.21 -46.40
CA GLY A 26 44.04 -12.83 -47.58
C GLY A 26 42.80 -13.67 -47.26
N ALA A 27 42.30 -14.39 -48.28
CA ALA A 27 41.01 -15.08 -48.24
C ALA A 27 40.80 -16.04 -47.05
N GLY A 28 41.88 -16.60 -46.49
CA GLY A 28 41.81 -17.50 -45.32
C GLY A 28 41.51 -16.78 -43.99
N GLY A 29 42.06 -15.59 -43.78
CA GLY A 29 41.81 -14.80 -42.57
C GLY A 29 40.48 -14.06 -42.60
N GLN A 30 40.04 -13.60 -43.78
CA GLN A 30 38.71 -12.99 -43.95
C GLN A 30 37.59 -13.99 -43.67
N ALA A 31 37.67 -15.22 -44.20
CA ALA A 31 36.68 -16.25 -43.92
C ALA A 31 36.59 -16.62 -42.43
N TRP A 32 37.72 -16.59 -41.70
CA TRP A 32 37.74 -16.83 -40.27
C TRP A 32 37.07 -15.70 -39.47
N ILE A 33 37.28 -14.44 -39.86
CA ILE A 33 36.63 -13.27 -39.24
C ILE A 33 35.12 -13.29 -39.52
N ASP A 34 34.72 -13.49 -40.77
CA ASP A 34 33.29 -13.55 -41.15
C ASP A 34 32.55 -14.63 -40.38
N GLN A 35 33.18 -15.79 -40.18
CA GLN A 35 32.59 -16.89 -39.41
C GLN A 35 32.53 -16.60 -37.90
N GLN A 36 33.46 -15.82 -37.36
CA GLN A 36 33.38 -15.33 -35.98
C GLN A 36 32.25 -14.32 -35.81
N GLU A 37 32.10 -13.37 -36.74
CA GLU A 37 31.03 -12.37 -36.71
C GLU A 37 29.65 -13.04 -36.80
N GLN A 38 29.48 -14.01 -37.71
CA GLN A 38 28.23 -14.77 -37.83
C GLN A 38 27.88 -15.51 -36.55
N ASN A 39 28.83 -16.22 -35.93
CA ASN A 39 28.60 -16.89 -34.65
C ASN A 39 28.24 -15.90 -33.54
N LEU A 40 28.87 -14.71 -33.52
CA LEU A 40 28.58 -13.69 -32.52
C LEU A 40 27.15 -13.14 -32.68
N VAL A 41 26.73 -12.89 -33.92
CA VAL A 41 25.39 -12.42 -34.27
C VAL A 41 24.35 -13.48 -33.88
N GLU A 42 24.54 -14.74 -34.24
CA GLU A 42 23.63 -15.83 -33.87
C GLU A 42 23.49 -15.95 -32.34
N HIS A 43 24.60 -15.83 -31.61
CA HIS A 43 24.57 -15.90 -30.14
C HIS A 43 23.84 -14.71 -29.51
N LEU A 44 23.97 -13.52 -30.09
CA LEU A 44 23.25 -12.33 -29.66
C LEU A 44 21.75 -12.43 -29.97
N GLU A 45 21.38 -12.93 -31.15
CA GLU A 45 19.99 -13.17 -31.54
C GLU A 45 19.32 -14.16 -30.60
N ALA A 46 19.95 -15.30 -30.34
CA ALA A 46 19.44 -16.31 -29.40
C ALA A 46 19.26 -15.72 -27.99
N ARG A 47 20.19 -14.88 -27.53
CA ARG A 47 20.09 -14.23 -26.22
C ARG A 47 18.99 -13.17 -26.17
N MET A 48 18.78 -12.41 -27.24
CA MET A 48 17.66 -11.47 -27.33
C MET A 48 16.32 -12.19 -27.34
N GLU A 49 16.22 -13.30 -28.06
CA GLU A 49 15.01 -14.13 -28.08
C GLU A 49 14.71 -14.67 -26.68
N GLN A 50 15.72 -15.21 -25.99
CA GLN A 50 15.58 -15.69 -24.62
C GLN A 50 15.13 -14.59 -23.65
N ILE A 51 15.74 -13.40 -23.70
CA ILE A 51 15.33 -12.26 -22.86
C ILE A 51 13.88 -11.86 -23.15
N THR A 52 13.47 -11.92 -24.42
CA THR A 52 12.10 -11.57 -24.82
C THR A 52 11.10 -12.58 -24.27
N LEU A 53 11.42 -13.87 -24.31
CA LEU A 53 10.62 -14.93 -23.72
C LEU A 53 10.53 -14.80 -22.19
N GLU A 54 11.65 -14.57 -21.51
CA GLU A 54 11.69 -14.37 -20.06
C GLU A 54 10.86 -13.15 -19.63
N LYS A 55 10.95 -12.04 -20.37
CA LYS A 55 10.14 -10.84 -20.13
C LYS A 55 8.65 -11.13 -20.26
N GLU A 56 8.25 -11.90 -21.27
CA GLU A 56 6.84 -12.24 -21.47
C GLU A 56 6.32 -13.18 -20.38
N GLN A 57 7.12 -14.17 -19.97
CA GLN A 57 6.82 -15.03 -18.83
C GLN A 57 6.67 -14.25 -17.53
N LEU A 58 7.57 -13.29 -17.27
CA LEU A 58 7.51 -12.42 -16.09
C LEU A 58 6.24 -11.55 -16.10
N LYS A 59 5.88 -10.97 -17.24
CA LYS A 59 4.63 -10.21 -17.38
C LYS A 59 3.40 -11.08 -17.10
N GLN A 60 3.35 -12.28 -17.65
CA GLN A 60 2.24 -13.21 -17.41
C GLN A 60 2.17 -13.62 -15.93
N ALA A 61 3.32 -13.89 -15.30
CA ALA A 61 3.39 -14.20 -13.88
C ALA A 61 2.91 -13.04 -13.01
N LEU A 62 3.33 -11.81 -13.32
CA LEU A 62 2.86 -10.60 -12.64
C LEU A 62 1.35 -10.43 -12.79
N HIS A 63 0.83 -10.54 -14.01
CA HIS A 63 -0.60 -10.40 -14.25
C HIS A 63 -1.41 -11.45 -13.47
N LYS A 64 -0.96 -12.71 -13.48
CA LYS A 64 -1.59 -13.77 -12.69
C LYS A 64 -1.58 -13.47 -11.19
N LYS A 65 -0.47 -12.95 -10.65
CA LYS A 65 -0.37 -12.56 -9.23
C LYS A 65 -1.29 -11.39 -8.90
N GLU A 66 -1.38 -10.39 -9.76
CA GLU A 66 -2.30 -9.26 -9.60
C GLU A 66 -3.77 -9.72 -9.60
N THR A 67 -4.16 -10.60 -10.52
CA THR A 67 -5.52 -11.17 -10.54
C THR A 67 -5.82 -11.94 -9.26
N VAL A 68 -4.88 -12.76 -8.78
CA VAL A 68 -5.05 -13.48 -7.51
C VAL A 68 -5.20 -12.50 -6.34
N LEU A 69 -4.39 -11.45 -6.28
CA LEU A 69 -4.50 -10.43 -5.24
C LEU A 69 -5.85 -9.69 -5.29
N GLN A 70 -6.34 -9.35 -6.48
CA GLN A 70 -7.65 -8.72 -6.64
C GLN A 70 -8.77 -9.65 -6.17
N ASN A 71 -8.72 -10.94 -6.55
CA ASN A 71 -9.69 -11.94 -6.11
C ASN A 71 -9.68 -12.11 -4.59
N LEU A 72 -8.49 -12.21 -3.98
CA LEU A 72 -8.36 -12.31 -2.52
C LEU A 72 -8.88 -11.06 -1.81
N LYS A 73 -8.62 -9.86 -2.34
CA LYS A 73 -9.18 -8.61 -1.81
C LYS A 73 -10.70 -8.59 -1.89
N GLY A 74 -11.28 -9.03 -3.02
CA GLY A 74 -12.73 -9.12 -3.19
C GLY A 74 -13.37 -10.12 -2.22
N GLN A 75 -12.78 -11.31 -2.06
CA GLN A 75 -13.24 -12.31 -1.09
C GLN A 75 -13.16 -11.78 0.34
N ASN A 76 -12.05 -11.14 0.71
CA ASN A 76 -11.86 -10.57 2.03
C ASN A 76 -12.90 -9.46 2.32
N GLN A 77 -13.17 -8.59 1.34
CA GLN A 77 -14.21 -7.57 1.46
C GLN A 77 -15.60 -8.18 1.65
N SER A 78 -15.93 -9.25 0.92
CA SER A 78 -17.21 -9.95 1.07
C SER A 78 -17.36 -10.57 2.47
N LEU A 79 -16.31 -11.22 2.97
CA LEU A 79 -16.31 -11.81 4.31
C LEU A 79 -16.45 -10.73 5.40
N ILE A 80 -15.73 -9.61 5.25
CA ILE A 80 -15.85 -8.48 6.17
C ILE A 80 -17.27 -7.93 6.17
N GLN A 81 -17.88 -7.76 5.00
CA GLN A 81 -19.25 -7.29 4.88
C GLN A 81 -20.21 -8.23 5.62
N GLU A 82 -20.05 -9.55 5.46
CA GLU A 82 -20.88 -10.55 6.16
C GLU A 82 -20.69 -10.51 7.68
N VAL A 83 -19.46 -10.33 8.17
CA VAL A 83 -19.16 -10.23 9.60
C VAL A 83 -19.80 -9.02 10.26
N VAL A 84 -19.78 -7.86 9.59
CA VAL A 84 -20.36 -6.63 10.17
C VAL A 84 -21.85 -6.47 9.89
N GLN A 85 -22.42 -7.32 9.02
CA GLN A 85 -23.78 -7.13 8.52
C GLN A 85 -24.80 -7.15 9.66
N GLY A 86 -25.62 -6.11 9.72
CA GLY A 86 -26.73 -6.03 10.67
C GLY A 86 -26.36 -5.47 12.04
N GLU A 87 -25.07 -5.32 12.35
CA GLU A 87 -24.56 -4.88 13.65
C GLU A 87 -25.08 -3.49 14.06
N LEU A 88 -25.31 -2.60 13.10
CA LEU A 88 -25.76 -1.22 13.32
C LEU A 88 -27.15 -0.94 12.72
N THR A 89 -27.97 -1.98 12.48
CA THR A 89 -29.28 -1.83 11.85
C THR A 89 -30.16 -0.81 12.57
N GLY A 90 -30.62 0.22 11.86
CA GLY A 90 -31.50 1.26 12.39
C GLY A 90 -30.80 2.31 13.27
N ARG A 91 -29.47 2.25 13.41
CA ARG A 91 -28.67 3.24 14.16
C ARG A 91 -28.20 4.36 13.26
N GLN A 92 -28.18 5.59 13.79
CA GLN A 92 -27.65 6.78 13.12
C GLN A 92 -26.32 7.20 13.74
N VAL A 93 -25.25 7.17 12.94
CA VAL A 93 -23.90 7.54 13.36
C VAL A 93 -23.47 8.83 12.69
N LEU A 94 -23.02 9.81 13.48
CA LEU A 94 -22.46 11.06 12.98
C LEU A 94 -20.94 10.95 12.88
N LEU A 95 -20.39 11.18 11.69
CA LEU A 95 -18.95 11.33 11.47
C LEU A 95 -18.60 12.81 11.43
N LEU A 96 -17.74 13.25 12.34
CA LEU A 96 -17.24 14.64 12.37
C LEU A 96 -15.79 14.69 11.91
N GLY A 97 -15.57 15.31 10.74
CA GLY A 97 -14.24 15.55 10.17
C GLY A 97 -14.10 15.18 8.69
N LYS A 98 -12.97 15.58 8.10
CA LYS A 98 -12.65 15.37 6.67
C LYS A 98 -11.82 14.12 6.37
N ALA A 99 -11.01 13.68 7.32
CA ALA A 99 -10.02 12.64 7.04
C ALA A 99 -10.66 11.24 7.01
N GLU A 100 -10.35 10.47 5.97
CA GLU A 100 -10.56 9.01 5.88
C GLU A 100 -12.02 8.52 6.09
N ALA A 101 -13.00 9.42 5.93
CA ALA A 101 -14.41 9.15 6.20
C ALA A 101 -15.06 8.15 5.23
N ASP A 102 -14.63 8.07 3.98
CA ASP A 102 -15.33 7.29 2.94
C ASP A 102 -15.27 5.77 3.19
N SER A 103 -14.16 5.26 3.70
CA SER A 103 -14.02 3.84 4.03
C SER A 103 -14.87 3.46 5.24
N LEU A 104 -14.83 4.29 6.30
CA LEU A 104 -15.64 4.08 7.50
C LEU A 104 -17.14 4.23 7.20
N LYS A 105 -17.51 5.23 6.39
CA LYS A 105 -18.87 5.45 5.89
C LYS A 105 -19.41 4.19 5.21
N ARG A 106 -18.66 3.62 4.27
CA ARG A 106 -19.06 2.39 3.59
C ARG A 106 -19.22 1.22 4.55
N MET A 107 -18.34 1.10 5.53
CA MET A 107 -18.44 0.01 6.50
C MET A 107 -19.63 0.14 7.45
N ILE A 108 -19.92 1.36 7.95
CA ILE A 108 -21.12 1.62 8.75
C ILE A 108 -22.39 1.30 7.94
N GLN A 109 -22.40 1.65 6.65
CA GLN A 109 -23.50 1.31 5.75
C GLN A 109 -23.65 -0.21 5.54
N TRP A 110 -22.55 -0.94 5.37
CA TRP A 110 -22.57 -2.41 5.31
C TRP A 110 -23.11 -3.03 6.60
N ALA A 111 -22.82 -2.42 7.74
CA ALA A 111 -23.35 -2.83 9.02
C ALA A 111 -24.85 -2.52 9.21
N GLY A 112 -25.51 -1.88 8.23
CA GLY A 112 -26.92 -1.52 8.30
C GLY A 112 -27.19 -0.18 8.99
N GLY A 113 -26.15 0.56 9.35
CA GLY A 113 -26.24 1.88 9.97
C GLY A 113 -26.40 3.01 8.95
N THR A 114 -27.05 4.09 9.38
CA THR A 114 -27.11 5.34 8.62
C THR A 114 -25.99 6.25 9.08
N VAL A 115 -25.27 6.86 8.15
CA VAL A 115 -24.12 7.69 8.46
C VAL A 115 -24.23 9.07 7.84
N VAL A 116 -24.05 10.09 8.66
CA VAL A 116 -24.03 11.49 8.25
C VAL A 116 -22.64 12.04 8.51
N GLN A 117 -22.01 12.61 7.49
CA GLN A 117 -20.70 13.26 7.64
C GLN A 117 -20.88 14.78 7.69
N ARG A 118 -20.29 15.43 8.70
CA ARG A 118 -20.25 16.89 8.83
C ARG A 118 -18.88 17.37 9.29
N GLU A 119 -18.59 18.63 9.03
CA GLU A 119 -17.39 19.30 9.56
C GLU A 119 -17.65 19.91 10.95
N THR A 120 -18.90 20.24 11.23
CA THR A 120 -19.35 20.88 12.47
C THR A 120 -20.49 20.07 13.09
N LEU A 121 -20.64 20.19 14.42
CA LEU A 121 -21.74 19.56 15.13
C LEU A 121 -23.07 20.18 14.67
N PRO A 122 -24.03 19.40 14.15
CA PRO A 122 -25.35 19.91 13.81
C PRO A 122 -26.16 20.20 15.07
N ALA A 123 -27.07 21.17 15.00
CA ALA A 123 -27.99 21.47 16.11
C ALA A 123 -28.89 20.27 16.48
N SER A 124 -29.08 19.33 15.55
CA SER A 124 -29.87 18.11 15.73
C SER A 124 -29.04 16.89 16.17
N ALA A 125 -27.92 17.11 16.88
CA ALA A 125 -26.99 16.07 17.32
C ALA A 125 -27.64 14.95 18.17
N GLU A 126 -28.74 15.25 18.84
CA GLU A 126 -29.47 14.30 19.70
C GLU A 126 -30.12 13.13 18.94
N HIS A 127 -30.34 13.26 17.64
CA HIS A 127 -30.92 12.18 16.81
C HIS A 127 -29.91 11.09 16.44
N PHE A 128 -28.63 11.26 16.77
CA PHE A 128 -27.58 10.29 16.46
C PHE A 128 -27.32 9.39 17.67
N ASP A 129 -27.35 8.08 17.43
CA ASP A 129 -27.01 7.06 18.42
C ASP A 129 -25.54 7.09 18.83
N ALA A 130 -24.65 7.57 17.94
CA ALA A 130 -23.22 7.74 18.24
C ALA A 130 -22.58 8.87 17.43
N ILE A 131 -21.54 9.49 18.00
CA ILE A 131 -20.69 10.46 17.31
C ILE A 131 -19.26 9.92 17.25
N VAL A 132 -18.70 9.82 16.05
CA VAL A 132 -17.30 9.44 15.82
C VAL A 132 -16.53 10.65 15.30
N LEU A 133 -15.46 11.03 16.00
CA LEU A 133 -14.59 12.11 15.57
C LEU A 133 -13.42 11.57 14.73
N LEU A 134 -13.18 12.20 13.59
CA LEU A 134 -12.13 11.83 12.64
C LEU A 134 -10.94 12.80 12.65
N PHE A 135 -10.92 13.77 13.57
CA PHE A 135 -9.87 14.78 13.65
C PHE A 135 -8.63 14.22 14.34
N HIS A 136 -7.47 14.31 13.68
CA HIS A 136 -6.19 14.04 14.33
C HIS A 136 -5.76 15.28 15.14
N PRO A 137 -5.52 15.17 16.45
CA PRO A 137 -5.22 16.31 17.32
C PRO A 137 -3.75 16.69 17.20
N ASN A 138 -3.30 17.09 16.00
CA ASN A 138 -1.87 17.29 15.80
C ASN A 138 -1.36 18.70 16.04
N GLU A 139 -2.17 19.76 16.19
CA GLU A 139 -1.58 21.10 16.40
C GLU A 139 -2.26 22.04 17.42
N GLN A 140 -3.48 21.77 17.92
CA GLN A 140 -4.15 22.69 18.88
C GLN A 140 -4.90 21.96 20.00
N HIS A 141 -4.13 21.35 20.91
CA HIS A 141 -4.63 20.57 22.06
C HIS A 141 -5.66 21.31 22.94
N SER A 142 -5.51 22.64 23.13
CA SER A 142 -6.42 23.42 23.99
C SER A 142 -7.79 23.65 23.36
N ARG A 143 -7.85 23.90 22.04
CA ARG A 143 -9.11 24.04 21.30
C ARG A 143 -9.83 22.71 21.17
N TRP A 144 -9.07 21.62 21.03
CA TRP A 144 -9.64 20.26 21.00
C TRP A 144 -10.36 19.92 22.31
N LYS A 145 -9.74 20.14 23.48
CA LYS A 145 -10.40 19.88 24.76
C LYS A 145 -11.68 20.70 24.95
N ALA A 146 -11.64 21.99 24.59
CA ALA A 146 -12.82 22.85 24.66
C ALA A 146 -13.94 22.37 23.73
N PHE A 147 -13.59 21.93 22.52
CA PHE A 147 -14.53 21.36 21.56
C PHE A 147 -15.17 20.06 22.05
N ILE A 148 -14.39 19.14 22.65
CA ILE A 148 -14.93 17.92 23.26
C ILE A 148 -15.88 18.25 24.41
N GLN A 149 -15.51 19.22 25.26
CA GLN A 149 -16.36 19.64 26.38
C GLN A 149 -17.68 20.26 25.90
N ASP A 150 -17.66 21.05 24.83
CA ASP A 150 -18.85 21.65 24.21
C ASP A 150 -19.80 20.60 23.61
N ILE A 151 -19.24 19.57 22.98
CA ILE A 151 -20.01 18.41 22.53
C ILE A 151 -20.59 17.66 23.72
N GLN A 152 -19.81 17.40 24.77
CA GLN A 152 -20.28 16.69 25.96
C GLN A 152 -21.37 17.45 26.73
N SER A 153 -21.41 18.78 26.67
CA SER A 153 -22.51 19.56 27.26
C SER A 153 -23.80 19.51 26.44
N THR A 154 -23.71 19.21 25.14
CA THR A 154 -24.85 19.23 24.21
C THR A 154 -25.34 17.83 23.84
N TYR A 155 -24.48 16.82 24.00
CA TYR A 155 -24.73 15.46 23.55
C TYR A 155 -24.44 14.45 24.66
N SER A 156 -25.43 13.63 25.00
CA SER A 156 -25.36 12.64 26.08
C SER A 156 -25.06 11.21 25.60
N GLY A 157 -24.94 11.00 24.29
CA GLY A 157 -24.65 9.69 23.72
C GLY A 157 -23.15 9.34 23.71
N PRO A 158 -22.80 8.16 23.16
CA PRO A 158 -21.41 7.72 23.04
C PRO A 158 -20.62 8.59 22.05
N LEU A 159 -19.51 9.12 22.56
CA LEU A 159 -18.55 9.92 21.81
C LEU A 159 -17.27 9.12 21.60
N ILE A 160 -16.95 8.81 20.35
CA ILE A 160 -15.83 7.96 19.97
C ILE A 160 -14.71 8.84 19.38
N LEU A 161 -13.54 8.78 20.01
CA LEU A 161 -12.41 9.68 19.83
C LEU A 161 -11.19 8.91 19.29
N PRO A 162 -10.42 9.48 18.36
CA PRO A 162 -9.17 8.86 17.95
C PRO A 162 -8.17 8.95 19.11
N GLU A 163 -7.54 7.82 19.42
CA GLU A 163 -6.51 7.69 20.43
C GLU A 163 -5.27 8.46 19.96
N SER A 164 -5.18 9.71 20.39
CA SER A 164 -3.92 10.44 20.44
C SER A 164 -3.26 10.11 21.76
N GLN A 165 -2.00 9.69 21.68
CA GLN A 165 -1.21 9.28 22.83
C GLN A 165 -1.39 10.28 24.00
N LYS A 166 -1.95 9.78 25.11
CA LYS A 166 -2.08 10.45 26.42
C LYS A 166 -3.15 11.55 26.55
N LEU A 167 -4.41 11.17 26.46
CA LEU A 167 -5.51 11.86 27.17
C LEU A 167 -6.18 10.91 28.16
N ARG A 168 -5.41 10.37 29.12
CA ARG A 168 -5.98 9.82 30.36
C ARG A 168 -5.91 10.88 31.44
N PRO A 169 -7.03 11.48 31.87
CA PRO A 169 -7.19 11.80 33.28
C PRO A 169 -7.41 10.46 34.02
N VAL A 170 -6.61 10.21 35.04
CA VAL A 170 -6.64 8.97 35.85
C VAL A 170 -7.93 8.85 36.68
N PHE A 171 -8.76 9.90 36.72
CA PHE A 171 -10.05 9.92 37.40
C PHE A 171 -10.99 10.89 36.66
N GLU A 172 -11.94 10.38 35.87
CA GLU A 172 -13.15 11.15 35.50
C GLU A 172 -14.40 10.40 35.99
N PRO A 173 -15.43 11.13 36.46
CA PRO A 173 -16.63 10.54 37.04
C PRO A 173 -17.37 9.68 36.02
N LEU A 174 -18.03 8.62 36.51
CA LEU A 174 -18.71 7.53 35.79
C LEU A 174 -19.73 7.93 34.70
N GLU A 175 -19.97 9.22 34.46
CA GLU A 175 -21.07 9.73 33.62
C GLU A 175 -20.66 10.06 32.18
N ARG A 176 -19.38 10.13 31.84
CA ARG A 176 -18.94 10.56 30.50
C ARG A 176 -18.70 9.38 29.55
N ARG A 177 -19.58 9.20 28.57
CA ARG A 177 -19.50 8.18 27.51
C ARG A 177 -18.47 8.50 26.42
N SER A 178 -17.23 8.78 26.82
CA SER A 178 -16.15 9.06 25.87
C SER A 178 -15.25 7.85 25.73
N TYR A 179 -15.09 7.41 24.48
CA TYR A 179 -14.45 6.17 24.10
C TYR A 179 -13.28 6.46 23.15
N PHE A 180 -12.18 5.70 23.24
CA PHE A 180 -10.99 5.94 22.43
C PHE A 180 -10.70 4.76 21.51
N PHE A 181 -10.36 5.03 20.25
CA PHE A 181 -9.99 4.00 19.27
C PHE A 181 -8.67 4.36 18.58
N SER A 182 -7.83 3.38 18.23
CA SER A 182 -6.54 3.66 17.60
C SER A 182 -6.73 4.34 16.24
N GLY A 183 -6.18 5.54 16.04
CA GLY A 183 -6.33 6.29 14.77
C GLY A 183 -5.79 5.57 13.53
N LYS A 184 -4.94 4.54 13.71
CA LYS A 184 -4.50 3.64 12.62
C LYS A 184 -5.60 2.68 12.15
N ALA A 185 -6.72 2.60 12.86
CA ALA A 185 -7.83 1.70 12.57
C ALA A 185 -8.50 1.98 11.23
N MET A 186 -8.42 3.21 10.70
CA MET A 186 -9.10 3.58 9.45
C MET A 186 -8.43 3.06 8.17
N LYS A 187 -7.19 2.56 8.25
CA LYS A 187 -6.44 2.03 7.10
C LYS A 187 -6.45 0.52 6.98
N GLU A 188 -6.82 -0.18 8.06
CA GLU A 188 -6.78 -1.64 8.14
C GLU A 188 -8.21 -2.19 8.25
N PRO A 189 -8.67 -3.03 7.31
CA PRO A 189 -10.06 -3.51 7.30
C PRO A 189 -10.48 -4.23 8.59
N LEU A 190 -9.59 -5.02 9.19
CA LEU A 190 -9.83 -5.71 10.46
C LEU A 190 -10.09 -4.73 11.61
N LYS A 191 -9.29 -3.67 11.72
CA LYS A 191 -9.48 -2.65 12.77
C LYS A 191 -10.75 -1.83 12.57
N MET A 192 -11.21 -1.69 11.33
CA MET A 192 -12.51 -1.07 11.07
C MET A 192 -13.66 -1.98 11.52
N VAL A 193 -13.55 -3.31 11.38
CA VAL A 193 -14.53 -4.26 11.94
C VAL A 193 -14.58 -4.16 13.47
N GLU A 194 -13.41 -4.12 14.11
CA GLU A 194 -13.31 -3.87 15.56
C GLU A 194 -13.98 -2.55 15.96
N LEU A 195 -13.80 -1.49 15.16
CA LEU A 195 -14.46 -0.20 15.39
C LEU A 195 -15.98 -0.29 15.26
N ILE A 196 -16.52 -1.08 14.32
CA ILE A 196 -17.98 -1.28 14.20
C ILE A 196 -18.54 -1.99 15.44
N HIS A 197 -17.92 -3.09 15.87
CA HIS A 197 -18.33 -3.78 17.10
C HIS A 197 -18.20 -2.86 18.32
N PHE A 198 -17.16 -2.05 18.36
CA PHE A 198 -16.96 -1.05 19.40
C PHE A 198 -18.07 0.01 19.41
N ILE A 199 -18.45 0.55 18.24
CA ILE A 199 -19.58 1.48 18.11
C ILE A 199 -20.86 0.82 18.62
N GLN A 200 -21.14 -0.42 18.19
CA GLN A 200 -22.31 -1.15 18.61
C GLN A 200 -22.33 -1.37 20.13
N ASN A 201 -21.21 -1.79 20.72
CA ASN A 201 -21.08 -1.98 22.15
C ASN A 201 -21.26 -0.66 22.91
N ALA A 202 -20.68 0.43 22.44
CA ALA A 202 -20.82 1.76 23.03
C ALA A 202 -22.25 2.32 22.97
N ILE A 203 -23.02 1.94 21.93
CA ILE A 203 -24.45 2.28 21.81
C ILE A 203 -25.29 1.44 22.79
N ASN A 204 -24.98 0.16 22.94
CA ASN A 204 -25.80 -0.79 23.70
C ASN A 204 -25.47 -0.84 25.20
N HIS A 205 -24.23 -0.51 25.62
CA HIS A 205 -23.78 -0.58 27.01
C HIS A 205 -23.51 0.80 27.61
N TYR A 206 -23.93 0.98 28.86
CA TYR A 206 -23.70 2.20 29.64
C TYR A 206 -22.41 2.07 30.46
N GLY A 207 -21.45 2.99 30.28
CA GLY A 207 -20.24 3.08 31.13
C GLY A 207 -19.02 2.28 30.62
N ASN A 208 -18.05 2.00 31.50
CA ASN A 208 -16.73 1.43 31.16
C ASN A 208 -16.75 -0.01 30.60
N GLU A 209 -17.91 -0.63 30.44
CA GLU A 209 -18.05 -2.01 29.94
C GLU A 209 -17.79 -2.13 28.44
N ALA A 210 -17.92 -1.05 27.66
CA ALA A 210 -17.69 -1.07 26.22
C ALA A 210 -16.20 -0.99 25.80
N ALA A 211 -15.26 -0.87 26.76
CA ALA A 211 -13.82 -0.74 26.51
C ALA A 211 -13.01 -2.04 26.67
N SER A 212 -13.68 -3.19 26.88
CA SER A 212 -13.05 -4.51 27.04
C SER A 212 -13.04 -5.33 25.76
#